data_AF-A0A522FC94-F1
#
_entry.id   AF-A0A522FC94-F1
#
_cell.length_a   1.000
_cell.length_b   1.000
_cell.length_c   1.000
_cell.angle_alpha   90.00
_cell.angle_beta   90.00
_cell.angle_gamma   90.00
#
_symmetry.space_group_name_H-M   'P 1'
#
loop_
_entity.id
_entity.type
_entity.pdbx_description
1 polymer ?
#
loop_
_entity_poly.entity_id
_entity_poly.type
_entity_poly.pdbx_seq_one_letter_code
_entity_poly.pdbx_strand_id
1 'polypeptide(L)'
;MEKTKRQYGKNVGKEDIFYYVYGVLHSPDYRITFANDLKKMLPRIHLVEDIRDFWKFSKAGRQLAELHINYESVKPYKGVKVSGEESGFFRVERMRYPKKGQQDTIIFNIKINISNIPEKAYEYILKCKSAVDWIMERYAVTTHKESGIKNDPND
;
A
#
# COMPACT_ATOMS: atom_id res chain seq x y z
N MET A 1 8.73 -25.13 -7.51
CA MET A 1 8.51 -25.07 -8.97
C MET A 1 7.98 -26.40 -9.51
N GLU A 2 8.62 -27.55 -9.23
CA GLU A 2 8.15 -28.86 -9.75
C GLU A 2 6.73 -29.23 -9.34
N LYS A 3 6.35 -29.04 -8.07
CA LYS A 3 4.98 -29.30 -7.59
C LYS A 3 3.92 -28.49 -8.35
N THR A 4 4.19 -27.20 -8.57
CA THR A 4 3.29 -26.27 -9.25
C THR A 4 3.14 -26.61 -10.73
N LYS A 5 4.24 -26.95 -11.41
CA LYS A 5 4.22 -27.42 -12.80
C LYS A 5 3.53 -28.78 -12.97
N ARG A 6 3.64 -29.66 -11.97
CA ARG A 6 2.94 -30.95 -11.94
C ARG A 6 1.43 -30.76 -11.82
N GLN A 7 0.99 -29.79 -11.02
CA GLN A 7 -0.44 -29.55 -10.76
C GLN A 7 -1.13 -28.69 -11.83
N TYR A 8 -0.45 -27.66 -12.36
CA TYR A 8 -1.04 -26.69 -13.28
C TYR A 8 -0.43 -26.71 -14.70
N GLY A 9 0.46 -27.66 -14.97
CA GLY A 9 1.08 -27.83 -16.28
C GLY A 9 2.39 -27.04 -16.48
N LYS A 10 3.08 -27.37 -17.57
CA LYS A 10 4.43 -26.86 -17.88
C LYS A 10 4.47 -25.35 -18.21
N ASN A 11 3.33 -24.75 -18.52
CA ASN A 11 3.21 -23.35 -18.93
C ASN A 11 3.34 -22.36 -17.76
N VAL A 12 3.32 -22.83 -16.50
CA VAL A 12 3.48 -21.96 -15.32
C VAL A 12 4.94 -21.56 -15.12
N GLY A 13 5.20 -20.25 -15.15
CA GLY A 13 6.50 -19.63 -14.93
C GLY A 13 6.79 -19.31 -13.46
N LYS A 14 8.02 -18.82 -13.17
CA LYS A 14 8.40 -18.36 -11.83
C LYS A 14 7.59 -17.13 -11.42
N GLU A 15 7.41 -16.20 -12.34
CA GLU A 15 6.65 -14.97 -12.13
C GLU A 15 5.19 -15.25 -11.79
N ASP A 16 4.57 -16.21 -12.48
CA ASP A 16 3.18 -16.59 -12.21
C ASP A 16 3.01 -17.11 -10.78
N ILE A 17 4.00 -17.86 -10.28
CA ILE A 17 4.03 -18.35 -8.89
C ILE A 17 4.25 -17.19 -7.92
N PHE A 18 5.15 -16.25 -8.25
CA PHE A 18 5.38 -15.06 -7.42
C PHE A 18 4.09 -14.23 -7.27
N TYR A 19 3.43 -13.91 -8.38
CA TYR A 19 2.19 -13.15 -8.36
C TYR A 19 1.02 -13.94 -7.77
N TYR A 20 1.00 -15.27 -7.93
CA TYR A 20 0.02 -16.13 -7.24
C TYR A 20 0.15 -15.98 -5.72
N VAL A 21 1.37 -16.14 -5.18
CA VAL A 21 1.63 -15.98 -3.74
C VAL A 21 1.23 -14.57 -3.29
N TYR A 22 1.58 -13.54 -4.07
CA TYR A 22 1.22 -12.16 -3.78
C TYR A 22 -0.30 -11.95 -3.71
N GLY A 23 -1.04 -12.54 -4.65
CA GLY A 23 -2.51 -12.48 -4.66
C GLY A 23 -3.14 -13.21 -3.47
N VAL A 24 -2.65 -14.39 -3.12
CA VAL A 24 -3.16 -15.16 -1.96
C VAL A 24 -2.94 -14.40 -0.65
N LEU A 25 -1.77 -13.80 -0.45
CA LEU A 25 -1.47 -13.02 0.76
C LEU A 25 -2.35 -11.78 0.92
N HIS A 26 -2.95 -11.29 -0.17
CA HIS A 26 -3.91 -10.18 -0.15
C HIS A 26 -5.37 -10.63 -0.13
N SER A 27 -5.65 -11.94 -0.18
CA SER A 27 -7.02 -12.46 -0.04
C SER A 27 -7.54 -12.24 1.39
N PRO A 28 -8.71 -11.57 1.55
CA PRO A 28 -9.34 -11.41 2.86
C PRO A 28 -9.60 -12.75 3.55
N ASP A 29 -10.11 -13.73 2.80
CA ASP A 29 -10.42 -15.07 3.33
C ASP A 29 -9.16 -15.74 3.88
N TYR A 30 -8.05 -15.70 3.14
CA TYR A 30 -6.77 -16.27 3.60
C TYR A 30 -6.28 -15.56 4.88
N ARG A 31 -6.34 -14.23 4.91
CA ARG A 31 -5.89 -13.45 6.07
C ARG A 31 -6.74 -13.69 7.32
N ILE A 32 -8.06 -13.89 7.15
CA ILE A 32 -8.99 -14.16 8.24
C ILE A 32 -8.80 -15.60 8.74
N THR A 33 -8.82 -16.58 7.85
CA THR A 33 -8.69 -18.01 8.20
C THR A 33 -7.38 -18.30 8.93
N PHE A 34 -6.26 -17.70 8.48
CA PHE A 34 -4.93 -17.96 9.04
C PHE A 34 -4.42 -16.84 9.97
N ALA A 35 -5.30 -15.97 10.48
CA ALA A 35 -4.93 -14.79 11.26
C ALA A 35 -4.02 -15.09 12.47
N ASN A 36 -4.24 -16.22 13.15
CA ASN A 36 -3.45 -16.63 14.32
C ASN A 36 -2.04 -17.10 13.91
N ASP A 37 -1.92 -17.84 12.81
CA ASP A 37 -0.65 -18.36 12.32
C ASP A 37 0.21 -17.24 11.74
N LEU A 38 -0.39 -16.34 10.96
CA LEU A 38 0.30 -15.18 10.38
C LEU A 38 0.92 -14.25 11.42
N LYS A 39 0.42 -14.27 12.67
CA LYS A 39 1.00 -13.51 13.79
C LYS A 39 2.23 -14.19 14.42
N LYS A 40 2.35 -15.51 14.29
CA LYS A 40 3.33 -16.34 15.04
C LYS A 40 4.40 -16.96 14.16
N MET A 41 4.12 -17.16 12.88
CA MET A 41 4.98 -17.91 11.97
C MET A 41 4.89 -17.42 10.53
N LEU A 42 5.86 -17.83 9.70
CA LEU A 42 5.88 -17.49 8.29
C LEU A 42 4.66 -18.06 7.56
N PRO A 43 4.07 -17.32 6.60
CA PRO A 43 2.92 -17.78 5.84
C PRO A 43 3.22 -19.09 5.09
N ARG A 44 2.29 -20.03 5.17
CA ARG A 44 2.32 -21.28 4.39
C ARG A 44 1.23 -21.22 3.33
N ILE A 45 1.63 -21.26 2.07
CA ILE A 45 0.72 -21.12 0.93
C ILE A 45 0.43 -22.51 0.35
N HIS A 46 -0.85 -22.88 0.38
CA HIS A 46 -1.32 -24.10 -0.26
C HIS A 46 -1.60 -23.83 -1.75
N LEU A 47 -1.46 -24.87 -2.57
CA LEU A 47 -1.84 -24.82 -3.97
C LEU A 47 -3.34 -25.09 -4.07
N VAL A 48 -4.08 -24.19 -4.72
CA VAL A 48 -5.52 -24.37 -5.00
C VAL A 48 -5.74 -25.57 -5.92
N GLU A 49 -6.86 -26.27 -5.78
CA GLU A 49 -7.13 -27.47 -6.57
C GLU A 49 -7.37 -27.13 -8.06
N ASP A 50 -8.13 -26.07 -8.34
CA ASP A 50 -8.46 -25.64 -9.69
C ASP A 50 -7.39 -24.71 -10.28
N ILE A 51 -6.88 -25.08 -11.47
CA ILE A 51 -5.95 -24.25 -12.26
C ILE A 51 -6.53 -22.87 -12.61
N ARG A 52 -7.85 -22.76 -12.77
CA ARG A 52 -8.52 -21.49 -13.06
C ARG A 52 -8.38 -20.53 -11.89
N ASP A 53 -8.47 -21.03 -10.66
CA ASP A 53 -8.30 -20.22 -9.47
C ASP A 53 -6.84 -19.80 -9.28
N PHE A 54 -5.88 -20.67 -9.63
CA PHE A 54 -4.47 -20.29 -9.66
C PHE A 54 -4.25 -19.06 -10.56
N TRP A 55 -4.79 -19.08 -11.77
CA TRP A 55 -4.66 -17.94 -12.70
C TRP A 55 -5.42 -16.70 -12.24
N LYS A 56 -6.57 -16.83 -11.56
CA LYS A 56 -7.27 -15.69 -10.95
C LYS A 56 -6.40 -14.99 -9.91
N PHE A 57 -5.82 -15.75 -8.97
CA PHE A 57 -4.91 -15.21 -7.96
C PHE A 57 -3.65 -14.62 -8.58
N SER A 58 -3.05 -15.31 -9.55
CA SER A 58 -1.84 -14.84 -10.24
C SER A 58 -2.10 -13.52 -10.98
N LYS A 59 -3.22 -13.40 -11.70
CA LYS A 59 -3.60 -12.17 -12.41
C LYS A 59 -3.88 -11.02 -11.44
N ALA A 60 -4.66 -11.26 -10.40
CA ALA A 60 -4.97 -10.24 -9.39
C ALA A 60 -3.70 -9.78 -8.66
N GLY A 61 -2.83 -10.71 -8.27
CA GLY A 61 -1.55 -10.40 -7.64
C GLY A 61 -0.62 -9.61 -8.56
N ARG A 62 -0.61 -9.89 -9.87
CA ARG A 62 0.16 -9.12 -10.85
C ARG A 62 -0.35 -7.68 -10.96
N GLN A 63 -1.67 -7.50 -11.07
CA GLN A 63 -2.28 -6.16 -11.10
C GLN A 63 -1.98 -5.36 -9.83
N LEU A 64 -2.04 -6.01 -8.67
CA LEU A 64 -1.76 -5.37 -7.40
C LEU A 64 -0.27 -5.01 -7.24
N ALA A 65 0.64 -5.90 -7.64
CA ALA A 65 2.07 -5.63 -7.62
C ALA A 65 2.43 -4.46 -8.53
N GLU A 66 1.83 -4.38 -9.73
CA GLU A 66 2.03 -3.26 -10.65
C GLU A 66 1.63 -1.92 -10.01
N LEU A 67 0.51 -1.88 -9.28
CA LEU A 67 0.07 -0.69 -8.55
C LEU A 67 1.04 -0.33 -7.41
N HIS A 68 1.53 -1.32 -6.66
CA HIS A 68 2.41 -1.07 -5.52
C HIS A 68 3.84 -0.73 -5.91
N ILE A 69 4.32 -1.20 -7.06
CA ILE A 69 5.64 -0.81 -7.59
C ILE A 69 5.58 0.62 -8.12
N ASN A 70 4.50 0.98 -8.82
CA ASN A 70 4.34 2.29 -9.43
C ASN A 70 3.49 3.26 -8.58
N TYR A 71 3.49 3.10 -7.25
CA TYR A 71 2.60 3.85 -6.34
C TYR A 71 2.78 5.37 -6.44
N GLU A 72 3.95 5.84 -6.89
CA GLU A 72 4.28 7.26 -7.03
C GLU A 72 3.72 7.88 -8.33
N SER A 73 3.42 7.06 -9.34
CA SER A 73 3.03 7.50 -10.69
C SER A 73 1.54 7.32 -10.99
N VAL A 74 0.73 7.05 -9.97
CA VAL A 74 -0.71 6.84 -10.14
C VAL A 74 -1.47 8.14 -10.36
N LYS A 75 -2.51 8.10 -11.19
CA LYS A 75 -3.39 9.26 -11.40
C LYS A 75 -4.13 9.60 -10.10
N PRO A 76 -4.24 10.88 -9.72
CA PRO A 76 -5.03 11.30 -8.56
C PRO A 76 -6.48 10.83 -8.65
N TYR A 77 -7.07 10.51 -7.50
CA TYR A 77 -8.49 10.16 -7.42
C TYR A 77 -9.35 11.37 -7.79
N LYS A 78 -10.30 11.20 -8.73
CA LYS A 78 -11.10 12.31 -9.31
C LYS A 78 -11.87 13.15 -8.28
N GLY A 79 -12.22 12.58 -7.14
CA GLY A 79 -12.96 13.28 -6.08
C GLY A 79 -12.11 14.20 -5.21
N VAL A 80 -10.79 13.98 -5.17
CA VAL A 80 -9.86 14.76 -4.35
C VAL A 80 -9.63 16.13 -4.96
N LYS A 81 -9.63 17.16 -4.11
CA LYS A 81 -9.35 18.55 -4.50
C LYS A 81 -8.09 19.05 -3.82
N VAL A 82 -7.19 19.63 -4.60
CA VAL A 82 -5.98 20.30 -4.11
C VAL A 82 -6.19 21.80 -4.24
N SER A 83 -5.93 22.56 -3.18
CA SER A 83 -6.02 24.02 -3.16
C SER A 83 -4.68 24.63 -2.74
N GLY A 84 -4.28 25.76 -3.33
CA GLY A 84 -3.05 26.46 -2.96
C GLY A 84 -1.81 25.99 -3.71
N GLU A 85 -1.96 25.05 -4.67
CA GLU A 85 -0.86 24.59 -5.53
C GLU A 85 -0.31 25.71 -6.42
N GLU A 86 -1.14 26.70 -6.76
CA GLU A 86 -0.77 27.89 -7.51
C GLU A 86 0.28 28.76 -6.81
N SER A 87 0.48 28.57 -5.51
CA SER A 87 1.53 29.25 -4.75
C SER A 87 2.95 28.81 -5.14
N GLY A 88 3.12 27.66 -5.80
CA GLY A 88 4.41 27.05 -6.10
C GLY A 88 5.19 26.57 -4.86
N PHE A 89 4.60 26.66 -3.67
CA PHE A 89 5.26 26.32 -2.41
C PHE A 89 4.95 24.87 -2.00
N PHE A 90 5.75 23.93 -2.49
CA PHE A 90 5.59 22.49 -2.25
C PHE A 90 6.44 21.94 -1.10
N ARG A 91 7.11 22.81 -0.34
CA ARG A 91 7.92 22.37 0.81
C ARG A 91 7.03 21.80 1.90
N VAL A 92 7.34 20.59 2.37
CA VAL A 92 6.66 19.92 3.49
C VAL A 92 7.45 20.09 4.78
N GLU A 93 6.77 20.44 5.87
CA GLU A 93 7.34 20.37 7.22
C GLU A 93 6.79 19.15 7.95
N ARG A 94 5.46 19.10 8.11
CA ARG A 94 4.75 17.96 8.68
C ARG A 94 3.28 18.04 8.29
N MET A 95 2.82 17.02 7.55
CA MET A 95 1.41 16.89 7.20
C MET A 95 0.56 16.55 8.42
N ARG A 96 -0.68 17.06 8.45
CA ARG A 96 -1.60 16.80 9.55
C ARG A 96 -3.06 16.90 9.12
N TYR A 97 -3.93 16.25 9.90
CA TYR A 97 -5.37 16.49 9.82
C TYR A 97 -5.72 17.84 10.49
N PRO A 98 -6.76 18.56 10.03
CA PRO A 98 -7.22 19.81 10.66
C PRO A 98 -7.60 19.63 12.14
N LYS A 99 -8.22 18.48 12.45
CA LYS A 99 -8.59 18.07 13.81
C LYS A 99 -8.67 16.55 13.90
N LYS A 100 -8.66 16.01 15.12
CA LYS A 100 -8.79 14.58 15.36
C LYS A 100 -10.11 14.06 14.77
N GLY A 101 -10.03 12.99 13.97
CA GLY A 101 -11.18 12.36 13.33
C GLY A 101 -11.64 13.00 12.01
N GLN A 102 -11.03 14.11 11.58
CA GLN A 102 -11.32 14.72 10.28
C GLN A 102 -10.30 14.25 9.24
N GLN A 103 -10.54 13.10 8.62
CA GLN A 103 -9.63 12.45 7.67
C GLN A 103 -9.96 12.75 6.19
N ASP A 104 -11.05 13.46 5.91
CA ASP A 104 -11.40 13.91 4.55
C ASP A 104 -10.44 14.99 4.01
N THR A 105 -9.65 15.61 4.89
CA THR A 105 -8.77 16.73 4.58
C THR A 105 -7.39 16.56 5.21
N ILE A 106 -6.33 16.76 4.43
CA ILE A 106 -4.93 16.82 4.87
C ILE A 106 -4.40 18.23 4.63
N ILE A 107 -3.84 18.83 5.67
CA ILE A 107 -3.03 20.05 5.59
C ILE A 107 -1.63 19.62 5.17
N PHE A 108 -1.24 19.93 3.94
CA PHE A 108 0.08 19.59 3.42
C PHE A 108 1.13 20.55 3.97
N ASN A 109 0.86 21.85 3.88
CA ASN A 109 1.66 22.92 4.50
C ASN A 109 0.77 24.17 4.73
N ILE A 110 1.37 25.34 5.00
CA ILE A 110 0.63 26.59 5.22
C ILE A 110 -0.11 27.12 3.99
N LYS A 111 0.26 26.67 2.78
CA LYS A 111 -0.35 27.09 1.51
C LYS A 111 -1.28 26.04 0.92
N ILE A 112 -0.93 24.75 1.05
CA ILE A 112 -1.59 23.67 0.32
C ILE A 112 -2.45 22.81 1.26
N ASN A 113 -3.68 22.56 0.83
CA ASN A 113 -4.59 21.60 1.44
C ASN A 113 -5.10 20.60 0.40
N ILE A 114 -5.29 19.36 0.84
CA ILE A 114 -5.84 18.26 0.05
C ILE A 114 -7.15 17.86 0.72
N SER A 115 -8.28 17.96 0.02
CA SER A 115 -9.63 17.74 0.56
C SER A 115 -10.44 16.75 -0.26
N ASN A 116 -11.58 16.32 0.26
CA ASN A 116 -12.45 15.30 -0.31
C ASN A 116 -11.76 13.93 -0.50
N ILE A 117 -10.88 13.57 0.42
CA ILE A 117 -10.26 12.24 0.47
C ILE A 117 -11.33 11.24 0.94
N PRO A 118 -11.63 10.18 0.18
CA PRO A 118 -12.65 9.22 0.58
C PRO A 118 -12.20 8.42 1.81
N GLU A 119 -13.10 8.19 2.77
CA GLU A 119 -12.82 7.39 3.98
C GLU A 119 -12.26 5.99 3.66
N LYS A 120 -12.75 5.39 2.56
CA LYS A 120 -12.29 4.09 2.07
C LYS A 120 -10.79 4.04 1.78
N ALA A 121 -10.13 5.17 1.49
CA ALA A 121 -8.68 5.22 1.29
C ALA A 121 -7.90 4.79 2.54
N TYR A 122 -8.49 4.98 3.73
CA TYR A 122 -7.86 4.65 5.01
C TYR A 122 -8.04 3.17 5.40
N GLU A 123 -8.89 2.41 4.70
CA GLU A 123 -9.09 0.98 4.95
C GLU A 123 -7.91 0.11 4.50
N TYR A 124 -7.06 0.63 3.61
CA TYR A 124 -5.86 -0.08 3.18
C TYR A 124 -4.74 0.05 4.23
N ILE A 125 -4.73 -0.90 5.17
CA ILE A 125 -3.81 -0.95 6.31
C ILE A 125 -2.54 -1.75 5.99
N LEU A 126 -1.39 -1.12 6.20
CA LEU A 126 -0.06 -1.72 6.16
C LEU A 126 0.51 -1.78 7.58
N LYS A 127 0.74 -2.99 8.10
CA LYS A 127 1.10 -3.27 9.50
C LYS A 127 0.04 -2.75 10.49
N CYS A 128 0.12 -1.48 10.89
CA CYS A 128 -0.71 -0.86 11.92
C CYS A 128 -1.30 0.50 11.52
N LYS A 129 -1.02 0.99 10.32
CA LYS A 129 -1.46 2.31 9.83
C LYS A 129 -1.96 2.22 8.41
N SER A 130 -2.83 3.15 8.01
CA SER A 130 -3.22 3.26 6.62
C SER A 130 -2.01 3.66 5.75
N ALA A 131 -2.06 3.34 4.46
CA ALA A 131 -1.02 3.79 3.53
C ALA A 131 -0.90 5.33 3.50
N VAL A 132 -2.01 6.04 3.65
CA VAL A 132 -2.04 7.52 3.73
C VAL A 132 -1.30 8.01 4.98
N ASP A 133 -1.59 7.43 6.14
CA ASP A 133 -0.92 7.78 7.40
C ASP A 133 0.58 7.50 7.35
N TRP A 134 0.99 6.43 6.67
CA TRP A 134 2.41 6.14 6.45
C TRP A 134 3.12 7.26 5.68
N ILE A 135 2.50 7.79 4.62
CA ILE A 135 3.06 8.93 3.88
C ILE A 135 3.17 10.16 4.78
N MET A 136 2.11 10.49 5.53
CA MET A 136 2.11 11.64 6.43
C MET A 136 3.18 11.54 7.53
N GLU A 137 3.45 10.33 8.03
CA GLU A 137 4.46 10.10 9.06
C GLU A 137 5.88 10.10 8.52
N ARG A 138 6.12 9.54 7.32
CA ARG A 138 7.46 9.40 6.75
C ARG A 138 7.94 10.68 6.06
N TYR A 139 7.03 11.40 5.40
CA TYR A 139 7.34 12.67 4.73
C TYR A 139 7.13 13.83 5.70
N ALA A 140 7.99 13.87 6.72
CA ALA A 140 8.06 14.96 7.69
C ALA A 140 9.52 15.28 8.00
N VAL A 141 9.82 16.56 8.19
CA VAL A 141 11.14 17.00 8.65
C VAL A 141 11.31 16.53 10.09
N THR A 142 12.30 15.67 10.31
CA THR A 142 12.61 15.12 11.63
C THR A 142 14.09 15.27 11.94
N THR A 143 14.43 15.25 13.24
CA THR A 143 15.82 15.28 13.69
C THR A 143 15.99 14.18 14.72
N HIS A 144 16.93 13.27 14.45
CA HIS A 144 17.24 12.19 15.37
C HIS A 144 17.89 12.77 16.62
N LYS A 145 17.28 12.53 17.80
CA LYS A 145 17.66 13.21 19.04
C LYS A 145 19.11 12.97 19.46
N GLU A 146 19.59 11.73 19.29
CA GLU A 146 20.92 11.34 19.76
C GLU A 146 22.04 11.73 18.79
N SER A 147 21.79 11.61 17.49
CA SER A 147 22.81 11.86 16.47
C SER A 147 22.75 13.27 15.88
N GLY A 148 21.68 14.02 16.13
CA GLY A 148 21.43 15.34 15.53
C GLY A 148 21.17 15.30 14.01
N ILE A 149 21.11 14.10 13.41
CA ILE A 149 20.93 13.95 11.96
C ILE A 149 19.52 14.42 11.60
N LYS A 150 19.44 15.42 10.73
CA LYS A 150 18.20 15.91 10.14
C LYS A 150 17.82 15.02 8.95
N ASN A 151 16.57 14.57 8.94
CA ASN A 151 15.94 13.92 7.80
C ASN A 151 14.90 14.89 7.24
N ASP A 152 15.15 15.38 6.02
CA ASP A 152 14.31 16.35 5.33
C ASP A 152 13.84 15.73 4.01
N PRO A 153 12.55 15.44 3.83
CA PRO A 153 12.04 14.80 2.61
C PRO A 153 11.99 15.74 1.40
N ASN A 154 12.38 17.01 1.56
CA ASN A 154 12.44 17.98 0.46
C ASN A 154 13.82 18.02 -0.22
N ASP A 155 14.83 17.40 0.39
CA ASP A 155 16.22 17.31 -0.11
C ASP A 155 16.39 16.04 -0.96
#